data_AF-A0A925NRU2-F1
#
_entry.id   AF-A0A925NRU2-F1
#
_cell.length_a   1.000
_cell.length_b   1.000
_cell.length_c   1.000
_cell.angle_alpha   90.00
_cell.angle_beta   90.00
_cell.angle_gamma   90.00
#
_symmetry.space_group_name_H-M   'P 1'
#
loop_
_entity.id
_entity.type
_entity.pdbx_description
1 polymer ?
#
loop_
_entity_poly.entity_id
_entity_poly.type
_entity_poly.pdbx_seq_one_letter_code
_entity_poly.pdbx_strand_id
1 'polypeptide(L)' 'MLYPLTFHPVLKERVWGGRNLARLYGKPLPPHVPIGESWELTDRPEGVSV' A
#
# COMPACT_ATOMS: atom_id res chain seq x y z
N MET A 1 26.89 12.99 0.74
CA MET A 1 25.63 13.20 0.01
C MET A 1 24.53 12.42 0.72
N LEU A 2 23.37 13.02 0.96
CA LEU A 2 22.20 12.31 1.48
C LEU A 2 21.35 11.82 0.30
N TYR A 3 20.84 10.59 0.42
CA TYR A 3 19.92 10.00 -0.55
C TYR A 3 18.50 10.03 0.00
N PRO A 4 17.48 10.10 -0.87
CA PRO A 4 16.09 9.98 -0.44
C PRO A 4 15.84 8.67 0.29
N LEU A 5 15.18 8.75 1.44
CA LEU A 5 14.64 7.58 2.13
C LEU A 5 13.35 7.16 1.43
N THR A 6 13.32 5.93 0.94
CA THR A 6 12.16 5.32 0.27
C THR A 6 11.52 4.27 1.16
N PHE A 7 10.23 4.03 0.97
CA PHE A 7 9.45 3.08 1.76
C PHE A 7 8.68 2.10 0.88
N HIS A 8 8.39 0.92 1.43
CA HIS A 8 7.50 -0.05 0.83
C HIS A 8 6.05 0.25 1.22
N PRO A 9 5.10 0.19 0.27
CA PRO A 9 3.69 0.39 0.58
C PRO A 9 3.15 -0.78 1.41
N VAL A 10 2.35 -0.47 2.43
CA VAL A 10 1.58 -1.47 3.18
C VAL A 10 0.16 -1.49 2.65
N LEU A 11 -0.22 -2.58 2.01
CA LEU A 11 -1.55 -2.77 1.42
C LEU A 11 -2.55 -3.28 2.47
N LYS A 12 -3.72 -2.66 2.59
CA LYS A 12 -4.76 -3.09 3.53
C LYS A 12 -6.04 -3.54 2.81
N GLU A 13 -6.52 -4.71 3.21
CA GLU A 13 -7.83 -5.23 2.82
C GLU A 13 -8.95 -4.41 3.47
N ARG A 14 -9.95 -4.01 2.68
CA ARG A 14 -11.12 -3.27 3.14
C ARG A 14 -12.35 -3.71 2.38
N VAL A 15 -13.53 -3.59 2.99
CA VAL A 15 -14.81 -3.96 2.35
C VAL A 15 -15.13 -3.14 1.10
N TRP A 16 -14.61 -1.90 1.03
CA TRP A 16 -14.67 -1.02 -0.15
C TRP A 16 -13.46 -1.19 -1.09
N GLY A 17 -12.63 -2.20 -0.83
CA GLY A 17 -11.45 -2.49 -1.62
C GLY A 17 -11.77 -3.05 -3.00
N GLY A 18 -10.77 -3.08 -3.88
CA GLY A 18 -10.95 -3.54 -5.24
C GLY A 18 -9.66 -3.45 -6.04
N ARG A 19 -9.76 -3.10 -7.32
CA ARG A 19 -8.62 -3.10 -8.26
C ARG A 19 -8.18 -1.72 -8.73
N ASN A 20 -8.76 -0.65 -8.20
CA ASN A 20 -8.41 0.71 -8.62
C ASN A 20 -6.95 1.07 -8.32
N LEU A 21 -6.39 0.63 -7.19
CA LEU A 21 -4.97 0.88 -6.88
C LEU A 21 -4.02 0.24 -7.91
N ALA A 22 -4.34 -0.95 -8.41
CA ALA A 22 -3.61 -1.57 -9.52
C ALA A 22 -3.84 -0.82 -10.83
N ARG A 23 -5.10 -0.51 -11.18
CA ARG A 23 -5.48 0.10 -12.46
C ARG A 23 -4.96 1.52 -12.63
N LEU A 24 -5.02 2.33 -11.58
CA LEU A 24 -4.69 3.76 -11.63
C LEU A 24 -3.23 4.05 -11.28
N TYR A 25 -2.63 3.24 -10.38
CA TYR A 25 -1.30 3.52 -9.83
C TYR A 25 -0.31 2.36 -10.02
N GLY A 26 -0.69 1.32 -10.75
CA GLY A 26 0.20 0.18 -11.05
C GLY A 26 0.60 -0.63 -9.83
N LYS A 27 -0.12 -0.51 -8.70
CA LYS A 27 0.25 -1.21 -7.47
C LYS A 27 0.12 -2.73 -7.66
N PRO A 28 1.11 -3.53 -7.23
CA PRO A 28 1.02 -4.99 -7.27
C PRO A 28 0.05 -5.44 -6.17
N LEU A 29 -1.14 -5.90 -6.58
CA LEU A 29 -2.16 -6.37 -5.63
C LEU A 29 -2.33 -7.89 -5.72
N PRO A 30 -2.43 -8.60 -4.60
CA PRO A 30 -2.74 -10.02 -4.59
C PRO A 30 -4.06 -10.32 -5.32
N PRO A 31 -4.18 -11.48 -5.99
CA PRO A 31 -5.41 -11.86 -6.68
C PRO A 31 -6.53 -12.13 -5.67
N HIS A 32 -7.77 -11.78 -6.02
CA HIS A 32 -8.98 -12.03 -5.23
C HIS A 32 -9.06 -11.39 -3.83
N VAL A 33 -8.12 -10.51 -3.46
CA VAL A 33 -8.19 -9.74 -2.19
C VAL A 33 -8.65 -8.30 -2.47
N PRO A 34 -9.70 -7.80 -1.80
CA PRO A 34 -10.17 -6.43 -1.99
C PRO A 34 -9.29 -5.44 -1.22
N ILE A 35 -8.23 -4.93 -1.87
CA ILE A 35 -7.37 -3.90 -1.29
C ILE A 35 -8.02 -2.52 -1.47
N GLY A 36 -8.29 -1.84 -0.36
CA GLY A 36 -8.89 -0.50 -0.35
C GLY A 36 -7.91 0.63 -0.03
N GLU A 37 -6.80 0.31 0.64
CA GLU A 37 -5.82 1.31 1.07
C GLU A 37 -4.40 0.85 0.70
N SER A 38 -3.57 1.83 0.32
CA SER A 38 -2.11 1.69 0.18
C SER A 38 -1.48 2.72 1.12
N TRP A 39 -0.90 2.27 2.22
CA TRP A 39 -0.21 3.15 3.17
C TRP A 39 1.24 3.28 2.72
N GLU A 40 1.60 4.45 2.19
CA GLU A 40 2.96 4.71 1.68
C GLU A 40 3.93 5.13 2.79
N LEU A 41 3.41 5.80 3.83
CA LEU A 41 4.17 6.23 4.99
C LEU A 41 3.30 6.19 6.24
N THR A 42 3.74 5.47 7.26
CA THR A 42 2.99 5.28 8.51
C THR A 42 3.92 4.83 9.64
N ASP A 43 3.58 5.24 10.86
CA ASP A 43 4.22 4.83 12.11
C ASP A 43 3.33 3.90 12.95
N ARG A 44 2.19 3.46 12.38
CA ARG A 44 1.21 2.68 13.13
C ARG A 44 1.74 1.27 13.43
N PRO A 45 1.54 0.73 14.65
CA PRO A 45 2.09 -0.57 15.04
C PRO A 45 1.73 -1.72 14.09
N GLU A 46 0.53 -1.69 13.51
CA GLU A 46 0.03 -2.72 12.60
C GLU A 46 0.57 -2.63 11.15
N GLY A 47 1.49 -1.71 10.87
CA GLY A 47 2.00 -1.53 9.52
C GLY A 47 3.09 -0.47 9.38
N VAL A 48 4.02 -0.40 10.33
CA VAL A 48 5.14 0.56 10.30
C VAL A 48 5.89 0.50 8.96
N SER A 49 6.15 1.65 8.36
CA SER A 49 6.87 1.75 7.09
C SER A 49 8.35 1.38 7.22
N VAL A 50 8.86 0.67 6.20
CA VAL A 50 10.27 0.23 6.06
C VAL A 50 10.81 0.45 4.66
#